data_AF-A0A822CYH8-F1
#
_entry.id   AF-A0A822CYH8-F1
#
_cell.length_a   1.000
_cell.length_b   1.000
_cell.length_c   1.000
_cell.angle_alpha   90.00
_cell.angle_beta   90.00
_cell.angle_gamma   90.00
#
_symmetry.space_group_name_H-M   'P 1'
#
loop_
_entity.id
_entity.type
_entity.pdbx_description
1 polymer ?
#
loop_
_entity_poly.entity_id
_entity_poly.type
_entity_poly.pdbx_seq_one_letter_code
_entity_poly.pdbx_strand_id
1 'polypeptide(L)'
;ILFGKAYDRNLFRNVVKATALDTDFVQLPNEENTLVGDQGVMLSGGQKARVNMARALYRNADIYLLDDPLSAVDVKVAKHLFQKSIKSYLADKICILVTHQIQFLQDATKIIVLNNGEMVHMGTYTDLLASSTSFARLLDDIHQFEQQQSIEFHQQQSIISSTCSDDDEMLILSKTAETKQKGMVKRHVYTAYIKAGFGLIMGLFIVIILSSMREATSVFSNWWLAKWSDDESYRYRILDNCTSLQKNNKNNNNTIWSMSNAEWNNHRNQQFYIYCGLYLYN
;
A
#
# COMPACT_ATOMS: atom_id res chain seq x y z
N ILE A 1 19.87 -4.62 1.46
CA ILE A 1 19.64 -4.18 2.87
C ILE A 1 20.59 -3.07 3.30
N LEU A 2 21.90 -3.15 3.00
CA LEU A 2 22.93 -2.23 3.50
C LEU A 2 22.67 -0.72 3.33
N PHE A 3 21.97 -0.32 2.26
CA PHE A 3 21.53 1.06 2.02
C PHE A 3 22.66 2.11 2.17
N GLY A 4 23.81 1.85 1.53
CA GLY A 4 24.97 2.74 1.51
C GLY A 4 25.86 2.69 2.75
N LYS A 5 25.60 1.79 3.72
CA LYS A 5 26.48 1.51 4.86
C LYS A 5 27.40 0.32 4.58
N ALA A 6 28.53 0.27 5.29
CA ALA A 6 29.45 -0.87 5.23
C ALA A 6 28.78 -2.15 5.74
N TYR A 7 29.20 -3.30 5.22
CA TYR A 7 28.70 -4.61 5.66
C TYR A 7 29.31 -4.98 7.01
N ASP A 8 28.46 -4.99 8.04
CA ASP A 8 28.69 -5.62 9.34
C ASP A 8 27.84 -6.89 9.46
N ARG A 9 28.51 -8.03 9.64
CA ARG A 9 27.91 -9.37 9.75
C ARG A 9 26.97 -9.51 10.93
N ASN A 10 27.33 -8.96 12.09
CA ASN A 10 26.54 -9.11 13.31
C ASN A 10 25.28 -8.26 13.22
N LEU A 11 25.43 -7.00 12.82
CA LEU A 11 24.30 -6.10 12.59
C LEU A 11 23.35 -6.66 11.53
N PHE A 12 23.89 -7.16 10.42
CA PHE A 12 23.10 -7.70 9.33
C PHE A 12 22.25 -8.88 9.79
N ARG A 13 22.87 -9.85 10.49
CA ARG A 13 22.16 -11.01 11.01
C ARG A 13 21.06 -10.63 12.02
N ASN A 14 21.32 -9.65 12.89
CA ASN A 14 20.32 -9.17 13.84
C ASN A 14 19.13 -8.53 13.12
N VAL A 15 19.38 -7.68 12.11
CA VAL A 15 18.33 -7.03 11.32
C VAL A 15 17.51 -8.06 10.54
N VAL A 16 18.16 -9.01 9.85
CA VAL A 16 17.49 -10.05 9.06
C VAL A 16 16.54 -10.88 9.94
N LYS A 17 17.01 -11.25 11.13
CA LYS A 17 16.21 -11.98 12.12
C LYS A 17 15.05 -11.14 12.63
N ALA A 18 15.26 -9.86 12.94
CA ALA A 18 14.20 -8.95 13.39
C ALA A 18 13.10 -8.77 12.34
N THR A 19 13.47 -8.78 11.05
CA THR A 19 12.55 -8.63 9.94
C THR A 19 11.99 -9.93 9.37
N ALA A 20 12.29 -11.09 9.97
CA ALA A 20 11.89 -12.41 9.47
C ALA A 20 12.28 -12.67 8.00
N LEU A 21 13.42 -12.14 7.56
CA LEU A 21 13.93 -12.37 6.20
C LEU A 21 14.69 -13.70 6.06
N ASP A 22 15.04 -14.35 7.18
CA ASP A 22 15.75 -15.65 7.18
C ASP A 22 15.01 -16.69 6.31
N THR A 23 13.68 -16.75 6.43
CA THR A 23 12.86 -17.69 5.66
C THR A 23 12.79 -17.34 4.18
N ASP A 24 12.90 -16.06 3.82
CA ASP A 24 12.88 -15.62 2.43
C ASP A 24 14.20 -15.95 1.73
N PHE A 25 15.33 -15.77 2.40
CA PHE A 25 16.64 -16.06 1.80
C PHE A 25 16.80 -17.54 1.44
N VAL A 26 16.28 -18.46 2.28
CA VAL A 26 16.31 -19.90 1.98
C VAL A 26 15.55 -20.25 0.69
N GLN A 27 14.55 -19.46 0.31
CA GLN A 27 13.77 -19.68 -0.91
C GLN A 27 14.44 -19.10 -2.16
N LEU A 28 15.45 -18.23 -1.99
CA LEU A 28 16.11 -17.56 -3.09
C LEU A 28 17.34 -18.35 -3.57
N PRO A 29 17.63 -18.41 -4.88
CA PRO A 29 18.71 -19.24 -5.43
C PRO A 29 20.10 -18.95 -4.87
N ASN A 30 20.39 -17.68 -4.56
CA ASN A 30 21.69 -17.23 -4.04
C ASN A 30 21.55 -16.56 -2.66
N GLU A 31 20.51 -16.92 -1.89
CA GLU A 31 20.26 -16.39 -0.55
C GLU A 31 20.30 -14.85 -0.52
N GLU A 32 21.09 -14.24 0.36
CA GLU A 32 21.26 -12.79 0.44
C GLU A 32 21.95 -12.13 -0.77
N ASN A 33 22.65 -12.90 -1.60
CA ASN A 33 23.36 -12.42 -2.79
C ASN A 33 22.51 -12.49 -4.08
N THR A 34 21.23 -12.85 -3.94
CA THR A 34 20.32 -12.96 -5.08
C THR A 34 20.10 -11.62 -5.75
N LEU A 35 20.31 -11.57 -7.07
CA LEU A 35 20.01 -10.39 -7.88
C LEU A 35 18.51 -10.25 -8.04
N VAL A 36 17.97 -9.12 -7.58
CA VAL A 36 16.51 -8.90 -7.46
C VAL A 36 15.89 -8.11 -8.63
N GLY A 37 16.75 -7.56 -9.50
CA GLY A 37 16.38 -6.64 -10.56
C GLY A 37 16.00 -5.24 -10.08
N ASP A 38 15.75 -4.34 -11.02
CA ASP A 38 15.31 -2.98 -10.73
C ASP A 38 13.99 -2.98 -9.96
N GLN A 39 13.87 -2.09 -8.97
CA GLN A 39 12.69 -2.00 -8.09
C GLN A 39 12.26 -3.33 -7.43
N GLY A 40 13.18 -4.30 -7.35
CA GLY A 40 12.94 -5.62 -6.77
C GLY A 40 11.82 -6.39 -7.47
N VAL A 41 11.71 -6.32 -8.80
CA VAL A 41 10.67 -7.01 -9.59
C VAL A 41 10.53 -8.50 -9.25
N MET A 42 11.60 -9.15 -8.79
CA MET A 42 11.61 -10.58 -8.43
C MET A 42 11.04 -10.89 -7.03
N LEU A 43 10.70 -9.90 -6.20
CA LEU A 43 10.14 -10.10 -4.86
C LEU A 43 8.63 -9.91 -4.82
N SER A 44 7.97 -10.68 -3.95
CA SER A 44 6.57 -10.42 -3.58
C SER A 44 6.42 -9.10 -2.83
N GLY A 45 5.20 -8.54 -2.78
CA GLY A 45 4.93 -7.29 -2.07
C GLY A 45 5.36 -7.33 -0.60
N GLY A 46 5.03 -8.41 0.11
CA GLY A 46 5.43 -8.61 1.50
C GLY A 46 6.95 -8.76 1.69
N GLN A 47 7.64 -9.41 0.75
CA GLN A 47 9.11 -9.47 0.76
C GLN A 47 9.73 -8.10 0.56
N LYS A 48 9.21 -7.29 -0.38
CA LYS A 48 9.66 -5.89 -0.57
C LYS A 48 9.47 -5.08 0.71
N ALA A 49 8.32 -5.22 1.39
CA ALA A 49 8.06 -4.55 2.66
C ALA A 49 9.09 -4.95 3.73
N ARG A 50 9.37 -6.25 3.89
CA ARG A 50 10.40 -6.74 4.84
C ARG A 50 11.80 -6.25 4.51
N VAL A 51 12.18 -6.25 3.22
CA VAL A 51 13.48 -5.70 2.78
C VAL A 51 13.58 -4.20 3.06
N ASN A 52 12.50 -3.44 2.85
CA ASN A 52 12.46 -2.01 3.17
C ASN A 52 12.56 -1.76 4.68
N MET A 53 11.85 -2.54 5.49
CA MET A 53 11.99 -2.50 6.95
C MET A 53 13.44 -2.80 7.37
N ALA A 54 14.06 -3.83 6.79
CA ALA A 54 15.45 -4.18 7.07
C ALA A 54 16.41 -3.05 6.69
N ARG A 55 16.18 -2.36 5.56
CA ARG A 55 16.96 -1.18 5.17
C ARG A 55 16.85 -0.04 6.18
N ALA A 56 15.65 0.19 6.72
CA ALA A 56 15.43 1.20 7.75
C ALA A 56 16.20 0.84 9.04
N LEU A 57 16.04 -0.39 9.55
CA LEU A 57 16.72 -0.83 10.77
C LEU A 57 18.25 -0.80 10.63
N TYR A 58 18.78 -1.23 9.48
CA TYR A 58 20.23 -1.24 9.22
C TYR A 58 20.84 0.17 9.20
N ARG A 59 20.04 1.18 8.86
CA ARG A 59 20.51 2.57 8.81
C ARG A 59 20.88 3.14 10.18
N ASN A 60 20.31 2.58 11.27
CA ASN A 60 20.47 3.04 12.64
C ASN A 60 20.30 4.56 12.80
N ALA A 61 19.07 5.04 12.59
CA ALA A 61 18.71 6.45 12.75
C ALA A 61 18.24 6.74 14.19
N ASP A 62 18.11 8.02 14.55
CA ASP A 62 17.54 8.41 15.85
C ASP A 62 16.00 8.50 15.80
N ILE A 63 15.46 8.80 14.61
CA ILE A 63 14.03 8.98 14.37
C ILE A 63 13.62 8.11 13.18
N TYR A 64 12.55 7.34 13.36
CA TYR A 64 11.94 6.47 12.37
C TYR A 64 10.52 6.93 12.06
N LEU A 65 10.24 7.11 10.77
CA LEU A 65 8.90 7.36 10.25
C LEU A 65 8.49 6.14 9.43
N LEU A 66 7.46 5.45 9.88
CA LEU A 66 6.98 4.21 9.27
C LEU A 66 5.57 4.44 8.73
N ASP A 67 5.45 4.52 7.41
CA ASP A 67 4.16 4.68 6.73
C ASP A 67 3.59 3.32 6.33
N ASP A 68 2.64 2.85 7.14
CA ASP A 68 1.95 1.56 7.04
C ASP A 68 2.83 0.36 6.62
N PRO A 69 3.95 0.09 7.34
CA PRO A 69 4.93 -0.92 6.92
C PRO A 69 4.42 -2.36 7.02
N LEU A 70 3.25 -2.58 7.62
CA LEU A 70 2.69 -3.90 7.93
C LEU A 70 1.51 -4.30 7.02
N SER A 71 1.06 -3.44 6.11
CA SER A 71 -0.12 -3.69 5.26
C SER A 71 0.09 -4.76 4.20
N ALA A 72 1.31 -4.90 3.70
CA ALA A 72 1.65 -5.83 2.61
C ALA A 72 2.06 -7.23 3.10
N VAL A 73 1.98 -7.52 4.40
CA VAL A 73 2.46 -8.78 5.01
C VAL A 73 1.34 -9.52 5.75
N ASP A 74 1.45 -10.85 5.80
CA ASP A 74 0.50 -11.71 6.51
C ASP A 74 0.46 -11.39 8.02
N VAL A 75 -0.68 -11.63 8.66
CA VAL A 75 -0.92 -11.31 10.10
C VAL A 75 0.19 -11.85 11.02
N LYS A 76 0.63 -13.10 10.80
CA LYS A 76 1.72 -13.71 11.59
C LYS A 76 3.05 -12.96 11.43
N VAL A 77 3.37 -12.55 10.20
CA VAL A 77 4.58 -11.79 9.88
C VAL A 77 4.47 -10.37 10.41
N ALA A 78 3.31 -9.72 10.25
CA ALA A 78 3.02 -8.39 10.80
C ALA A 78 3.27 -8.35 12.31
N LYS A 79 2.72 -9.32 13.06
CA LYS A 79 2.93 -9.44 14.51
C LYS A 79 4.39 -9.66 14.87
N HIS A 80 5.11 -10.47 14.10
CA HIS A 80 6.54 -10.66 14.30
C HIS A 80 7.33 -9.36 14.08
N LEU A 81 7.07 -8.65 12.97
CA LEU A 81 7.71 -7.36 12.66
C LEU A 81 7.43 -6.34 13.75
N PHE A 82 6.18 -6.21 14.18
CA PHE A 82 5.82 -5.29 15.25
C PHE A 82 6.58 -5.60 16.55
N GLN A 83 6.55 -6.86 17.01
CA GLN A 83 7.19 -7.24 18.27
C GLN A 83 8.72 -7.16 18.22
N LYS A 84 9.34 -7.65 17.14
CA LYS A 84 10.81 -7.78 17.05
C LYS A 84 11.48 -6.55 16.47
N SER A 85 10.90 -5.94 15.45
CA SER A 85 11.49 -4.75 14.82
C SER A 85 11.06 -3.49 15.56
N ILE A 86 9.76 -3.23 15.70
CA ILE A 86 9.29 -1.95 16.24
C ILE A 86 9.47 -1.91 17.77
N LYS A 87 8.88 -2.86 18.50
CA LYS A 87 8.87 -2.83 19.97
C LYS A 87 10.21 -3.18 20.62
N SER A 88 10.99 -4.07 19.99
CA SER A 88 12.25 -4.55 20.58
C SER A 88 13.48 -3.89 19.99
N TYR A 89 13.60 -3.80 18.66
CA TYR A 89 14.81 -3.26 18.02
C TYR A 89 14.83 -1.72 18.07
N LEU A 90 13.68 -1.06 17.95
CA LEU A 90 13.55 0.39 18.04
C LEU A 90 13.13 0.88 19.44
N ALA A 91 13.28 0.05 20.47
CA ALA A 91 12.84 0.36 21.83
C ALA A 91 13.49 1.64 22.41
N ASP A 92 14.71 1.94 22.00
CA ASP A 92 15.52 3.08 22.42
C ASP A 92 15.46 4.26 21.43
N LYS A 93 14.62 4.19 20.40
CA LYS A 93 14.52 5.17 19.31
C LYS A 93 13.16 5.84 19.25
N ILE A 94 13.11 7.04 18.65
CA ILE A 94 11.83 7.68 18.37
C ILE A 94 11.24 7.01 17.14
N CYS A 95 10.13 6.30 17.33
CA CYS A 95 9.38 5.69 16.25
C CYS A 95 8.02 6.37 16.14
N ILE A 96 7.72 6.87 14.94
CA ILE A 96 6.40 7.33 14.52
C ILE A 96 5.86 6.30 13.55
N LEU A 97 4.98 5.44 14.05
CA LEU A 97 4.27 4.47 13.24
C LEU A 97 2.94 5.07 12.80
N VAL A 98 2.71 5.16 11.50
CA VAL A 98 1.42 5.39 10.87
C VAL A 98 0.88 4.04 10.41
N THR A 99 -0.33 3.69 10.83
CA THR A 99 -0.99 2.48 10.34
C THR A 99 -2.49 2.64 10.35
N HIS A 100 -3.18 1.80 9.59
CA HIS A 100 -4.63 1.60 9.69
C HIS A 100 -5.00 0.41 10.60
N GLN A 101 -4.02 -0.39 11.02
CA GLN A 101 -4.25 -1.61 11.79
C GLN A 101 -4.37 -1.32 13.28
N ILE A 102 -5.61 -1.40 13.79
CA ILE A 102 -5.95 -1.08 15.19
C ILE A 102 -5.30 -2.03 16.20
N GLN A 103 -5.07 -3.30 15.82
CA GLN A 103 -4.48 -4.32 16.69
C GLN A 103 -3.16 -3.91 17.36
N PHE A 104 -2.37 -3.05 16.70
CA PHE A 104 -1.06 -2.61 17.20
C PHE A 104 -1.13 -1.37 18.09
N LEU A 105 -2.30 -0.72 18.20
CA LEU A 105 -2.50 0.47 19.01
C LEU A 105 -2.42 0.20 20.50
N GLN A 106 -2.80 -1.00 20.91
CA GLN A 106 -2.83 -1.41 22.32
C GLN A 106 -1.45 -1.29 22.98
N ASP A 107 -0.41 -1.56 22.20
CA ASP A 107 0.98 -1.51 22.62
C ASP A 107 1.63 -0.13 22.42
N ALA A 108 0.94 0.85 21.84
CA ALA A 108 1.53 2.16 21.57
C ALA A 108 1.61 3.02 22.85
N THR A 109 2.74 3.70 23.05
CA THR A 109 2.93 4.60 24.22
C THR A 109 1.99 5.80 24.17
N LYS A 110 1.76 6.35 22.98
CA LYS A 110 0.83 7.45 22.74
C LYS A 110 0.23 7.30 21.35
N ILE A 111 -1.07 7.54 21.27
CA ILE A 111 -1.87 7.42 20.05
C ILE A 111 -2.38 8.81 19.70
N ILE A 112 -2.15 9.19 18.46
CA ILE A 112 -2.79 10.35 17.84
C ILE A 112 -3.79 9.82 16.83
N VAL A 113 -5.04 10.27 16.92
CA VAL A 113 -6.09 10.02 15.95
C VAL A 113 -6.30 11.28 15.15
N LEU A 114 -6.05 11.17 13.84
CA LEU A 114 -6.36 12.23 12.90
C LEU A 114 -7.67 11.90 12.17
N ASN A 115 -8.50 12.90 11.96
CA ASN A 115 -9.67 12.84 11.09
C ASN A 115 -9.62 14.04 10.16
N ASN A 116 -9.58 13.79 8.85
CA ASN A 116 -9.61 14.84 7.82
C ASN A 116 -8.61 16.00 8.06
N GLY A 117 -7.41 15.65 8.51
CA GLY A 117 -6.32 16.59 8.78
C GLY A 117 -6.34 17.25 10.17
N GLU A 118 -7.37 17.02 10.98
CA GLU A 118 -7.46 17.54 12.34
C GLU A 118 -7.18 16.45 13.38
N MET A 119 -6.49 16.83 14.47
CA MET A 119 -6.29 15.95 15.61
C MET A 119 -7.60 15.84 16.40
N VAL A 120 -8.22 14.67 16.36
CA VAL A 120 -9.43 14.36 17.13
C VAL A 120 -9.08 13.92 18.55
N HIS A 121 -8.01 13.15 18.69
CA HIS A 121 -7.61 12.61 19.98
C HIS A 121 -6.10 12.45 20.07
N MET A 122 -5.56 12.68 21.26
CA MET A 122 -4.18 12.40 21.62
C MET A 122 -4.14 11.87 23.05
N GLY A 123 -3.67 10.66 23.24
CA GLY A 123 -3.64 10.04 24.56
C GLY A 123 -3.13 8.60 24.51
N THR A 124 -3.25 7.89 25.61
CA THR A 124 -2.98 6.46 25.66
C THR A 124 -4.17 5.66 25.11
N TYR A 125 -3.99 4.36 24.89
CA TYR A 125 -5.08 3.47 24.48
C TYR A 125 -6.26 3.49 25.45
N THR A 126 -5.99 3.55 26.76
CA THR A 126 -7.02 3.64 27.80
C THR A 126 -7.78 4.95 27.76
N ASP A 127 -7.09 6.07 27.52
CA ASP A 127 -7.73 7.39 27.41
C ASP A 127 -8.66 7.45 26.20
N LEU A 128 -8.24 6.81 25.11
CA LEU A 128 -8.95 6.77 23.85
C LEU A 128 -10.24 5.93 23.95
N LEU A 129 -10.16 4.78 24.65
CA LEU A 129 -11.34 3.97 25.02
C LEU A 129 -12.34 4.74 25.89
N ALA A 130 -11.85 5.54 26.84
CA ALA A 130 -12.69 6.30 27.75
C ALA A 130 -13.36 7.53 27.09
N SER A 131 -12.69 8.15 26.12
CA SER A 131 -13.11 9.44 25.54
C SER A 131 -14.08 9.31 24.35
N SER A 132 -14.12 8.17 23.67
CA SER A 132 -14.80 8.08 22.37
C SER A 132 -15.70 6.85 22.23
N THR A 133 -17.01 7.05 22.41
CA THR A 133 -18.06 6.05 22.12
C THR A 133 -18.03 5.58 20.66
N SER A 134 -17.59 6.43 19.73
CA SER A 134 -17.43 6.08 18.31
C SER A 134 -16.23 5.16 18.05
N PHE A 135 -15.13 5.31 18.78
CA PHE A 135 -13.96 4.44 18.63
C PHE A 135 -14.17 3.09 19.31
N ALA A 136 -14.85 3.08 20.46
CA ALA A 136 -15.26 1.84 21.12
C ALA A 136 -16.06 0.95 20.16
N ARG A 137 -16.99 1.52 19.38
CA ARG A 137 -17.73 0.80 18.33
C ARG A 137 -16.84 0.26 17.22
N LEU A 138 -15.88 1.06 16.72
CA LEU A 138 -14.90 0.60 15.73
C LEU A 138 -14.02 -0.55 16.24
N LEU A 139 -13.67 -0.53 17.53
CA LEU A 139 -12.96 -1.63 18.17
C LEU A 139 -13.80 -2.89 18.27
N ASP A 140 -15.05 -2.75 18.69
CA ASP A 140 -15.98 -3.87 18.80
C ASP A 140 -16.19 -4.54 17.43
N ASP A 141 -16.35 -3.75 16.37
CA ASP A 141 -16.48 -4.26 15.00
C ASP A 141 -15.20 -5.03 14.57
N ILE A 142 -14.01 -4.49 14.82
CA ILE A 142 -12.75 -5.12 14.43
C ILE A 142 -12.45 -6.39 15.24
N HIS A 143 -12.75 -6.40 16.53
CA HIS A 143 -12.61 -7.60 17.36
C HIS A 143 -13.51 -8.75 16.87
N GLN A 144 -14.69 -8.44 16.32
CA GLN A 144 -15.56 -9.44 15.69
C GLN A 144 -14.98 -9.95 14.36
N PHE A 145 -14.40 -9.05 13.54
CA PHE A 145 -13.74 -9.43 12.29
C PHE A 145 -12.51 -10.34 12.50
N GLU A 146 -11.69 -10.07 13.52
CA GLU A 146 -10.52 -10.91 13.84
C GLU A 146 -10.92 -12.33 14.28
N GLN A 147 -12.02 -12.47 15.02
CA GLN A 147 -12.53 -13.79 15.41
C GLN A 147 -13.07 -14.57 14.20
N GLN A 148 -13.80 -13.93 13.29
CA GLN A 148 -14.31 -14.58 12.07
C GLN A 148 -13.19 -15.04 11.13
N GLN A 149 -12.14 -14.23 10.94
CA GLN A 149 -11.00 -14.61 10.10
C GLN A 149 -10.27 -15.86 10.62
N SER A 150 -10.19 -16.03 11.95
CA SER A 150 -9.59 -17.22 12.57
C SER A 150 -10.44 -18.49 12.37
N ILE A 151 -11.76 -18.35 12.25
CA ILE A 151 -12.70 -19.46 12.05
C ILE A 151 -12.74 -19.89 10.58
N GLU A 152 -12.73 -18.96 9.63
CA GLU A 152 -12.70 -19.26 8.18
C GLU A 152 -11.39 -19.94 7.75
N PHE A 153 -10.25 -19.56 8.34
CA PHE A 153 -8.96 -20.22 8.07
C PHE A 153 -8.94 -21.69 8.50
N HIS A 154 -9.71 -22.06 9.53
CA HIS A 154 -9.84 -23.44 9.98
C HIS A 154 -10.80 -24.28 9.13
N GLN A 155 -11.78 -23.66 8.46
CA GLN A 155 -12.70 -24.37 7.57
C GLN A 155 -12.09 -24.68 6.19
N GLN A 156 -11.19 -23.85 5.66
CA GLN A 156 -10.56 -24.13 4.37
C GLN A 156 -9.53 -25.27 4.42
N GLN A 157 -8.90 -25.50 5.57
CA GLN A 157 -7.89 -26.55 5.72
C GLN A 157 -8.50 -27.96 5.85
N SER A 158 -9.75 -28.07 6.31
CA SER A 158 -10.47 -29.35 6.38
C SER A 158 -11.11 -29.76 5.05
N ILE A 159 -11.49 -28.80 4.19
CA ILE A 159 -12.13 -29.09 2.89
C ILE A 159 -11.13 -29.64 1.85
N ILE A 160 -9.85 -29.25 1.92
CA ILE A 160 -8.82 -29.72 0.95
C ILE A 160 -8.41 -31.18 1.20
N SER A 161 -8.76 -31.76 2.36
CA SER A 161 -8.33 -33.12 2.74
C SER A 161 -9.31 -34.23 2.35
N SER A 162 -10.46 -33.92 1.72
CA SER A 162 -11.55 -34.90 1.55
C SER A 162 -12.15 -35.01 0.14
N THR A 163 -11.43 -34.67 -0.93
CA THR A 163 -11.87 -34.99 -2.30
C THR A 163 -10.70 -35.42 -3.18
N CYS A 164 -10.28 -36.68 -3.01
CA CYS A 164 -9.54 -37.46 -4.01
C CYS A 164 -9.95 -38.93 -3.89
N SER A 165 -10.96 -39.32 -4.66
CA SER A 165 -11.25 -40.71 -5.04
C SER A 165 -12.38 -40.74 -6.06
N ASP A 166 -11.97 -40.88 -7.33
CA ASP A 166 -12.48 -41.73 -8.42
C ASP A 166 -13.99 -41.82 -8.79
N ASP A 167 -14.15 -41.67 -10.12
CA ASP A 167 -15.05 -42.32 -11.09
C ASP A 167 -16.45 -41.76 -11.45
N ASP A 168 -16.53 -41.34 -12.72
CA ASP A 168 -17.56 -41.49 -13.76
C ASP A 168 -19.03 -41.10 -13.50
N GLU A 169 -19.54 -40.07 -14.20
CA GLU A 169 -20.53 -40.28 -15.28
C GLU A 169 -20.85 -39.03 -16.13
N MET A 170 -21.15 -39.34 -17.39
CA MET A 170 -21.59 -38.60 -18.56
C MET A 170 -22.68 -37.52 -18.34
N LEU A 171 -22.44 -36.29 -18.82
CA LEU A 171 -23.49 -35.30 -19.07
C LEU A 171 -23.25 -34.56 -20.41
N ILE A 172 -23.96 -35.04 -21.42
CA ILE A 172 -24.07 -34.43 -22.76
C ILE A 172 -24.99 -33.20 -22.62
N LEU A 173 -24.42 -32.00 -22.76
CA LEU A 173 -25.19 -30.80 -23.05
C LEU A 173 -24.69 -30.16 -24.35
N SER A 174 -25.57 -30.20 -25.34
CA SER A 174 -25.41 -29.71 -26.70
C SER A 174 -24.90 -28.26 -26.75
N LYS A 175 -23.67 -28.09 -27.23
CA LYS A 175 -23.14 -26.82 -27.70
C LYS A 175 -23.03 -26.90 -29.22
N THR A 176 -23.91 -26.22 -29.94
CA THR A 176 -23.66 -25.87 -31.34
C THR A 176 -22.55 -24.82 -31.34
N ALA A 177 -21.30 -25.28 -31.32
CA ALA A 177 -20.11 -24.45 -31.40
C ALA A 177 -19.56 -24.52 -32.83
N GLU A 178 -19.60 -23.40 -33.53
CA GLU A 178 -18.90 -23.22 -34.81
C GLU A 178 -17.42 -23.59 -34.63
N THR A 179 -16.92 -24.47 -35.49
CA THR A 179 -15.52 -24.91 -35.49
C THR A 179 -14.63 -23.78 -36.01
N LYS A 180 -14.14 -22.93 -35.11
CA LYS A 180 -13.11 -21.93 -35.42
C LYS A 180 -11.76 -22.62 -35.57
N GLN A 181 -11.37 -22.96 -36.80
CA GLN A 181 -10.01 -23.40 -37.10
C GLN A 181 -9.03 -22.26 -36.81
N LYS A 182 -8.11 -22.46 -35.86
CA LYS A 182 -6.95 -21.58 -35.65
C LYS A 182 -5.86 -21.98 -36.64
N GLY A 183 -5.60 -21.12 -37.62
CA GLY A 183 -4.49 -21.24 -38.55
C GLY A 183 -3.96 -19.86 -38.93
N MET A 184 -2.65 -19.75 -39.18
CA MET A 184 -2.03 -18.51 -39.67
C MET A 184 -2.54 -18.22 -41.09
N VAL A 185 -3.38 -17.19 -41.21
CA VAL A 185 -3.92 -16.77 -42.49
C VAL A 185 -2.79 -16.14 -43.32
N LYS A 186 -2.64 -16.56 -44.58
CA LYS A 186 -1.63 -16.02 -45.51
C LYS A 186 -1.86 -14.51 -45.69
N ARG A 187 -0.79 -13.70 -45.66
CA ARG A 187 -0.82 -12.23 -45.76
C ARG A 187 -1.66 -11.69 -46.93
N HIS A 188 -1.73 -12.43 -48.04
CA HIS A 188 -2.52 -12.05 -49.20
C HIS A 188 -4.04 -12.01 -48.94
N VAL A 189 -4.56 -12.85 -48.04
CA VAL A 189 -6.00 -12.86 -47.69
C VAL A 189 -6.38 -11.55 -46.99
N TYR A 190 -5.52 -11.01 -46.13
CA TYR A 190 -5.73 -9.69 -45.52
C TYR A 190 -5.77 -8.59 -46.58
N THR A 191 -4.87 -8.63 -47.58
CA THR A 191 -4.88 -7.63 -48.66
C THR A 191 -6.11 -7.74 -49.55
N ALA A 192 -6.61 -8.95 -49.81
CA ALA A 192 -7.83 -9.18 -50.57
C ALA A 192 -9.08 -8.71 -49.79
N TYR A 193 -9.13 -8.94 -48.48
CA TYR A 193 -10.23 -8.51 -47.62
C TYR A 193 -10.30 -6.98 -47.51
N ILE A 194 -9.15 -6.31 -47.36
CA ILE A 194 -9.09 -4.84 -47.38
C ILE A 194 -9.55 -4.34 -48.75
N LYS A 195 -9.03 -4.90 -49.85
CA LYS A 195 -9.41 -4.48 -51.21
C LYS A 195 -10.90 -4.73 -51.54
N ALA A 196 -11.52 -5.75 -50.94
CA ALA A 196 -12.92 -6.09 -51.15
C ALA A 196 -13.90 -5.31 -50.24
N GLY A 197 -13.49 -4.97 -49.01
CA GLY A 197 -14.36 -4.28 -48.05
C GLY A 197 -14.26 -2.76 -48.09
N PHE A 198 -13.05 -2.20 -48.01
CA PHE A 198 -12.80 -0.77 -47.92
C PHE A 198 -11.62 -0.44 -48.83
N GLY A 199 -11.88 0.22 -49.96
CA GLY A 199 -10.82 0.61 -50.91
C GLY A 199 -9.61 1.22 -50.20
N LEU A 200 -8.41 1.04 -50.79
CA LEU A 200 -7.11 1.39 -50.16
C LEU A 200 -7.08 2.79 -49.51
N ILE A 201 -7.80 3.75 -50.09
CA ILE A 201 -7.92 5.14 -49.59
C ILE A 201 -8.65 5.19 -48.23
N MET A 202 -9.75 4.47 -48.05
CA MET A 202 -10.49 4.43 -46.79
C MET A 202 -9.71 3.69 -45.70
N GLY A 203 -8.98 2.63 -46.06
CA GLY A 203 -8.08 1.94 -45.14
C GLY A 203 -6.98 2.88 -44.61
N LEU A 204 -6.37 3.68 -45.48
CA LEU A 204 -5.40 4.71 -45.07
C LEU A 204 -6.01 5.75 -44.13
N PHE A 205 -7.25 6.19 -44.39
CA PHE A 205 -7.94 7.15 -43.54
C PHE A 205 -8.19 6.61 -42.12
N ILE A 206 -8.59 5.33 -42.01
CA ILE A 206 -8.79 4.67 -40.71
C ILE A 206 -7.47 4.55 -39.93
N VAL A 207 -6.38 4.19 -40.60
CA VAL A 207 -5.05 4.11 -39.96
C VAL A 207 -4.57 5.47 -39.48
N ILE A 208 -4.84 6.54 -40.24
CA ILE A 208 -4.53 7.91 -39.84
C ILE A 208 -5.37 8.30 -38.61
N ILE A 209 -6.68 8.02 -38.61
CA ILE A 209 -7.55 8.29 -37.45
C ILE A 209 -7.03 7.57 -36.19
N LEU A 210 -6.74 6.27 -36.28
CA LEU A 210 -6.23 5.50 -35.15
C LEU A 210 -4.88 6.03 -34.64
N SER A 211 -4.02 6.47 -35.55
CA SER A 211 -2.72 7.06 -35.19
C SER A 211 -2.88 8.40 -34.46
N SER A 212 -3.82 9.24 -34.92
CA SER A 212 -4.13 10.52 -34.29
C SER A 212 -4.79 10.35 -32.91
N MET A 213 -5.68 9.36 -32.76
CA MET A 213 -6.30 9.04 -31.46
C MET A 213 -5.27 8.58 -30.43
N ARG A 214 -4.26 7.82 -30.86
CA ARG A 214 -3.15 7.41 -29.98
C ARG A 214 -2.40 8.62 -29.42
N GLU A 215 -2.07 9.59 -30.26
CA GLU A 215 -1.33 10.79 -29.85
C GLU A 215 -2.20 11.75 -29.02
N ALA A 216 -3.50 11.84 -29.32
CA ALA A 216 -4.42 12.63 -28.49
C ALA A 216 -4.52 12.09 -27.06
N THR A 217 -4.50 10.77 -26.90
CA THR A 217 -4.58 10.13 -25.58
C THR A 217 -3.34 10.41 -24.74
N SER A 218 -2.14 10.39 -25.32
CA SER A 218 -0.90 10.72 -24.61
C SER A 218 -0.86 12.19 -24.19
N VAL A 219 -1.26 13.11 -25.09
CA VAL A 219 -1.34 14.54 -24.77
C VAL A 219 -2.37 14.82 -23.68
N PHE A 220 -3.54 14.17 -23.73
CA PHE A 220 -4.56 14.31 -22.69
C PHE A 220 -4.06 13.83 -21.33
N SER A 221 -3.43 12.65 -21.28
CA SER A 221 -2.85 12.12 -20.04
C SER A 221 -1.82 13.09 -19.45
N ASN A 222 -0.91 13.60 -20.28
CA ASN A 222 0.13 14.54 -19.85
C ASN A 222 -0.46 15.89 -19.40
N TRP A 223 -1.47 16.40 -20.11
CA TRP A 223 -2.16 17.64 -19.74
C TRP A 223 -2.93 17.51 -18.43
N TRP A 224 -3.62 16.38 -18.24
CA TRP A 224 -4.32 16.08 -16.99
C TRP A 224 -3.33 15.98 -15.81
N LEU A 225 -2.21 15.30 -16.01
CA LEU A 225 -1.15 15.18 -15.01
C LEU A 225 -0.54 16.53 -14.64
N ALA A 226 -0.32 17.40 -15.64
CA ALA A 226 0.21 18.75 -15.45
C ALA A 226 -0.78 19.60 -14.63
N LYS A 227 -2.07 19.57 -14.98
CA LYS A 227 -3.09 20.30 -14.22
C LYS A 227 -3.21 19.82 -12.78
N TRP A 228 -3.19 18.51 -12.56
CA TRP A 228 -3.22 17.94 -11.22
C TRP A 228 -1.96 18.33 -10.40
N SER A 229 -0.79 18.32 -11.05
CA SER A 229 0.46 18.78 -10.45
C SER A 229 0.44 20.27 -10.10
N ASP A 230 -0.15 21.12 -10.96
CA ASP A 230 -0.25 22.56 -10.70
C ASP A 230 -1.22 22.86 -9.55
N ASP A 231 -2.36 22.16 -9.47
CA ASP A 231 -3.29 22.29 -8.34
C ASP A 231 -2.60 21.92 -7.01
N GLU A 232 -1.81 20.85 -6.99
CA GLU A 232 -1.02 20.46 -5.81
C GLU A 232 0.07 21.50 -5.48
N SER A 233 0.72 22.06 -6.50
CA SER A 233 1.72 23.13 -6.36
C SER A 233 1.11 24.41 -5.79
N TYR A 234 -0.10 24.76 -6.20
CA TYR A 234 -0.85 25.89 -5.66
C TYR A 234 -1.19 25.67 -4.19
N ARG A 235 -1.62 24.47 -3.79
CA ARG A 235 -1.88 24.14 -2.39
C ARG A 235 -0.62 24.30 -1.53
N TYR A 236 0.54 23.88 -2.02
CA TYR A 236 1.81 24.06 -1.31
C TYR A 236 2.17 25.54 -1.15
N ARG A 237 2.01 26.35 -2.20
CA ARG A 237 2.28 27.81 -2.14
C ARG A 237 1.31 28.57 -1.23
N ILE A 238 0.05 28.14 -1.15
CA ILE A 238 -0.93 28.71 -0.20
C ILE A 238 -0.50 28.38 1.24
N LEU A 239 -0.08 27.14 1.52
CA LEU A 239 0.43 26.73 2.83
C LEU A 239 1.70 27.49 3.24
N ASP A 240 2.65 27.70 2.33
CA ASP A 240 3.87 28.49 2.57
C ASP A 240 3.56 29.98 2.81
N ASN A 241 2.64 30.56 2.03
CA ASN A 241 2.21 31.94 2.26
C ASN A 241 1.47 32.10 3.60
N CYS A 242 0.63 31.14 4.00
CA CYS A 242 -0.02 31.12 5.31
C CYS A 242 1.00 31.01 6.46
N THR A 243 2.07 30.21 6.30
CA THR A 243 3.15 30.15 7.30
C THR A 243 3.96 31.45 7.35
N SER A 244 4.18 32.13 6.22
CA SER A 244 4.84 33.43 6.17
C SER A 244 4.01 34.55 6.81
N LEU A 245 2.69 34.53 6.63
CA LEU A 245 1.75 35.46 7.28
C LEU A 245 1.63 35.18 8.78
N GLN A 246 1.68 33.92 9.22
CA GLN A 246 1.81 33.57 10.65
C GLN A 246 3.15 34.00 11.25
N LYS A 247 4.24 34.01 10.46
CA LYS A 247 5.55 34.51 10.92
C LYS A 247 5.53 36.02 11.15
N ASN A 248 4.75 36.76 10.38
CA ASN A 248 4.55 38.20 10.57
C ASN A 248 3.55 38.52 11.70
N ASN A 249 2.71 37.56 12.09
CA ASN A 249 1.78 37.68 13.22
C ASN A 249 2.31 37.05 14.51
N LYS A 250 3.61 36.73 14.56
CA LYS A 250 4.28 36.05 15.68
C LYS A 250 4.80 37.02 16.76
N ASN A 251 4.15 38.17 16.91
CA ASN A 251 4.38 39.09 18.03
C ASN A 251 3.24 39.13 19.05
N ASN A 252 2.15 38.38 18.87
CA ASN A 252 1.10 38.29 19.88
C ASN A 252 0.73 36.83 20.20
N ASN A 253 0.83 36.55 21.49
CA ASN A 253 0.63 35.30 22.22
C ASN A 253 -0.52 34.40 21.74
N ASN A 254 -0.22 33.09 21.72
CA ASN A 254 -1.11 31.93 21.87
C ASN A 254 -2.40 31.91 21.04
N THR A 255 -2.40 31.18 19.91
CA THR A 255 -3.46 30.21 19.50
C THR A 255 -3.10 29.57 18.16
N ILE A 256 -2.81 28.26 18.18
CA ILE A 256 -3.06 27.39 17.03
C ILE A 256 -4.57 27.25 17.00
N TRP A 257 -5.26 27.86 16.03
CA TRP A 257 -6.60 27.52 15.48
C TRP A 257 -7.13 28.74 14.70
N SER A 258 -7.12 28.67 13.36
CA SER A 258 -8.21 29.20 12.52
C SER A 258 -7.96 28.83 11.05
N MET A 259 -8.61 27.79 10.56
CA MET A 259 -8.91 27.65 9.14
C MET A 259 -10.42 27.44 9.03
N SER A 260 -11.09 28.22 8.19
CA SER A 260 -12.55 28.39 8.18
C SER A 260 -13.29 27.18 7.62
N ASN A 261 -14.31 26.73 8.35
CA ASN A 261 -15.22 25.59 8.13
C ASN A 261 -15.99 25.52 6.78
N ALA A 262 -15.78 26.44 5.83
CA ALA A 262 -16.62 26.54 4.63
C ALA A 262 -16.16 25.65 3.46
N GLU A 263 -14.86 25.40 3.31
CA GLU A 263 -14.32 24.66 2.16
C GLU A 263 -14.17 23.14 2.40
N TRP A 264 -14.25 22.71 3.66
CA TRP A 264 -14.02 21.31 4.08
C TRP A 264 -15.23 20.38 3.89
N ASN A 265 -16.42 20.93 3.60
CA ASN A 265 -17.67 20.16 3.61
C ASN A 265 -17.92 19.26 2.38
N ASN A 266 -17.05 19.31 1.36
CA ASN A 266 -17.34 18.68 0.05
C ASN A 266 -16.63 17.34 -0.22
N HIS A 267 -15.78 16.86 0.70
CA HIS A 267 -15.11 15.55 0.57
C HIS A 267 -15.48 14.61 1.74
N ARG A 268 -16.78 14.37 1.92
CA ARG A 268 -17.27 13.32 2.81
C ARG A 268 -17.27 11.98 2.05
N ASN A 269 -16.34 11.08 2.41
CA ASN A 269 -16.55 9.62 2.52
C ASN A 269 -15.25 8.77 2.51
N GLN A 270 -14.09 9.30 2.91
CA GLN A 270 -12.94 8.46 3.21
C GLN A 270 -12.39 8.85 4.59
N GLN A 271 -12.82 8.11 5.61
CA GLN A 271 -12.27 8.26 6.96
C GLN A 271 -10.86 7.65 6.97
N PHE A 272 -9.83 8.48 6.83
CA PHE A 272 -8.45 8.06 7.01
C PHE A 272 -8.09 8.13 8.49
N TYR A 273 -8.07 6.98 9.15
CA TYR A 273 -7.54 6.87 10.50
C TYR A 273 -6.02 6.73 10.42
N ILE A 274 -5.28 7.83 10.61
CA ILE A 274 -3.83 7.80 10.80
C ILE A 274 -3.58 7.61 12.28
N TYR A 275 -3.24 6.39 12.68
CA TYR A 275 -2.81 6.10 14.03
C TYR A 275 -1.34 6.40 14.16
N CYS A 276 -0.98 7.48 14.85
CA CYS A 276 0.41 7.82 15.13
C CYS A 276 0.80 7.27 16.50
N GLY A 277 1.55 6.17 16.52
CA GLY A 277 2.17 5.63 17.73
C GLY A 277 3.46 6.37 18.03
N LEU A 278 3.49 7.24 19.04
CA LEU A 278 4.69 7.98 19.47
C LEU A 278 5.30 7.28 20.68
N TYR A 279 6.37 6.51 20.47
CA TYR A 279 7.16 5.91 21.54
C TYR A 279 8.13 6.97 22.09
N LEU A 280 7.86 7.46 23.30
CA LEU A 280 8.76 8.29 24.09
C LEU A 280 9.30 7.45 25.24
N TYR A 281 10.62 7.38 25.38
CA TYR A 281 11.23 6.82 26.59
C TYR A 281 11.12 7.85 27.73
N ASN A 282 10.93 7.33 28.95
CA ASN A 282 10.97 8.08 30.20
C ASN A 282 12.37 7.99 30.81
#